data_AF-A0A6I2FNU4-F1
#
_entry.id   AF-A0A6I2FNU4-F1
#
_cell.length_a   1.000
_cell.length_b   1.000
_cell.length_c   1.000
_cell.angle_alpha   90.00
_cell.angle_beta   90.00
_cell.angle_gamma   90.00
#
_symmetry.space_group_name_H-M   'P 1'
#
loop_
_entity.id
_entity.type
_entity.pdbx_description
1 polymer ?
#
loop_
_entity_poly.entity_id
_entity_poly.type
_entity_poly.pdbx_seq_one_letter_code
_entity_poly.pdbx_strand_id
1 'polypeptide(L)' 'MGWRHWQVGVEYDGAQHYTDPAQRAKDIDRLAILESLGWQVIRVSASLLYRRPQIVLGRIRSALSDRGVRFDT' A
#
# COMPACT_ATOMS: atom_id res chain seq x y z
N MET A 1 6.83 -2.28 -3.46
CA MET A 1 6.66 -2.56 -4.92
C MET A 1 5.51 -1.70 -5.45
N GLY A 2 5.28 -1.60 -6.76
CA GLY A 2 4.12 -0.85 -7.26
C GLY A 2 4.17 -0.53 -8.75
N TRP A 3 3.13 0.19 -9.21
CA TRP A 3 2.97 0.62 -10.59
C TRP A 3 3.08 2.14 -10.69
N ARG A 4 4.19 2.62 -11.26
CA ARG A 4 4.52 4.06 -11.33
C ARG A 4 3.53 4.88 -12.15
N HIS A 5 3.08 4.36 -13.30
CA HIS A 5 2.18 5.09 -14.20
C HIS A 5 0.86 5.46 -13.52
N TRP A 6 0.32 4.56 -12.69
CA TRP A 6 -0.93 4.78 -11.95
C TRP A 6 -0.70 5.28 -10.51
N GLN A 7 0.57 5.49 -10.11
CA GLN A 7 0.96 5.92 -8.77
C GLN A 7 0.39 5.03 -7.66
N VAL A 8 0.36 3.71 -7.88
CA VAL A 8 -0.13 2.75 -6.87
C VAL A 8 1.07 2.01 -6.28
N GLY A 9 1.24 2.10 -4.97
CA GLY A 9 2.30 1.42 -4.21
C GLY A 9 1.73 0.32 -3.32
N VAL A 10 2.50 -0.75 -3.10
CA VAL A 10 2.23 -1.79 -2.11
C VAL A 10 3.42 -1.91 -1.19
N GLU A 11 3.17 -1.77 0.10
CA GLU A 11 4.19 -1.80 1.14
C GLU A 11 3.86 -2.86 2.17
N TYR A 12 4.85 -3.71 2.46
CA TYR A 12 4.72 -4.70 3.50
C TYR A 12 4.99 -4.06 4.86
N ASP A 13 4.08 -4.28 5.79
CA ASP A 13 4.16 -3.81 7.17
C ASP A 13 4.41 -5.00 8.11
N GLY A 14 5.68 -5.27 8.38
CA GLY A 14 6.10 -6.24 9.39
C GLY A 14 5.72 -5.80 10.81
N ALA A 15 5.21 -6.74 11.61
CA ALA A 15 4.77 -6.48 12.99
C ALA A 15 5.86 -5.89 13.92
N GLN A 16 7.14 -6.01 13.54
CA GLN A 16 8.28 -5.51 14.30
C GLN A 16 8.59 -4.01 14.05
N HIS A 17 7.87 -3.33 13.15
CA HIS A 17 8.12 -1.91 12.83
C HIS A 17 7.52 -0.92 13.85
N TYR A 18 6.70 -1.38 14.80
CA TYR A 18 5.90 -0.49 15.66
C TYR A 18 6.53 -0.14 17.01
N THR A 19 7.72 -0.67 17.35
CA THR A 19 8.32 -0.45 18.68
C THR A 19 9.22 0.79 18.77
N ASP A 20 9.52 1.47 17.66
CA ASP A 20 10.33 2.70 17.65
C ASP A 20 9.49 3.93 17.25
N PRO A 21 9.23 4.88 18.18
CA PRO A 21 8.53 6.13 17.89
C PRO A 21 9.14 6.96 16.77
N ALA A 22 10.48 6.95 16.62
CA ALA A 22 11.16 7.69 15.56
C ALA A 22 10.91 7.08 14.18
N GLN A 23 10.83 5.75 14.11
CA GLN A 23 10.48 5.05 12.87
C GLN A 23 9.03 5.32 12.48
N ARG A 24 8.10 5.34 13.46
CA ARG A 24 6.70 5.68 13.22
C ARG A 24 6.53 7.09 12.66
N ALA A 25 7.25 8.07 13.18
CA ALA A 25 7.19 9.44 12.65
C ALA A 25 7.66 9.49 11.20
N LYS A 26 8.81 8.86 10.89
CA LYS A 26 9.34 8.78 9.51
C LYS A 26 8.38 8.09 8.55
N ASP A 27 7.71 7.02 8.98
CA ASP A 27 6.75 6.30 8.15
C ASP A 27 5.51 7.16 7.85
N ILE A 28 5.04 7.95 8.82
CA ILE A 28 3.93 8.91 8.64
C ILE A 28 4.34 9.99 7.64
N ASP A 29 5.50 10.62 7.82
CA ASP A 29 5.97 11.69 6.95
C ASP A 29 6.17 11.17 5.52
N ARG A 30 6.76 9.98 5.38
CA ARG A 30 6.96 9.34 4.08
C ARG A 30 5.62 9.04 3.39
N LEU A 31 4.63 8.55 4.13
CA LEU A 31 3.30 8.29 3.58
C LEU A 31 2.62 9.60 3.13
N ALA A 32 2.68 10.65 3.96
CA ALA A 32 2.11 11.95 3.61
C ALA A 32 2.77 12.56 2.36
N ILE A 33 4.08 12.42 2.22
CA ILE A 33 4.80 12.85 1.00
C ILE A 33 4.30 12.07 -0.22
N LEU A 34 4.23 10.74 -0.14
CA LEU A 34 3.73 9.92 -1.25
C LEU A 34 2.29 10.29 -1.63
N GLU A 35 1.40 10.46 -0.66
CA GLU A 35 0.02 10.88 -0.86
C GLU A 35 -0.06 12.28 -1.52
N SER A 36 0.75 13.24 -1.08
CA SER A 36 0.83 14.57 -1.70
C SER A 36 1.32 14.54 -3.15
N LEU A 37 2.14 13.54 -3.50
CA LEU A 37 2.58 13.29 -4.87
C LEU A 37 1.54 12.53 -5.70
N GLY A 38 0.36 12.24 -5.13
CA GLY A 38 -0.74 11.53 -5.77
C GLY A 38 -0.62 10.01 -5.70
N TRP A 39 0.29 9.47 -4.88
CA TRP A 39 0.39 8.02 -4.72
C TRP A 39 -0.68 7.47 -3.78
N GLN A 40 -1.23 6.32 -4.15
CA GLN A 40 -2.06 5.51 -3.27
C GLN A 40 -1.24 4.32 -2.78
N VAL A 41 -0.89 4.31 -1.49
CA VAL A 41 -0.06 3.28 -0.88
C VAL A 41 -0.92 2.29 -0.10
N ILE A 42 -0.92 1.03 -0.53
CA ILE A 42 -1.62 -0.06 0.13
C ILE A 42 -0.64 -0.75 1.08
N ARG A 43 -0.85 -0.57 2.39
CA ARG A 43 -0.09 -1.29 3.41
C ARG A 43 -0.64 -2.69 3.64
N VAL A 44 0.26 -3.67 3.68
CA VAL A 44 -0.06 -5.09 3.77
C VAL A 44 0.71 -5.69 4.94
N SER A 45 -0.01 -6.09 5.98
CA SER A 45 0.61 -6.80 7.11
C SER A 45 0.79 -8.29 6.82
N ALA A 46 1.70 -8.94 7.54
CA ALA A 46 1.89 -10.40 7.51
C ALA A 46 0.56 -11.15 7.67
N SER A 47 -0.23 -10.78 8.68
CA SER A 47 -1.51 -11.42 8.96
C SER A 47 -2.48 -11.28 7.79
N LEU A 48 -2.55 -10.08 7.18
CA LEU A 48 -3.42 -9.86 6.03
C LEU A 48 -2.96 -10.67 4.82
N LEU A 49 -1.65 -10.69 4.55
CA LEU A 49 -1.07 -11.42 3.43
C LEU A 49 -1.28 -12.93 3.55
N TYR A 50 -1.02 -13.51 4.73
CA TYR A 50 -1.11 -14.96 4.92
C TYR A 50 -2.54 -15.46 5.09
N ARG A 51 -3.40 -14.71 5.81
CA ARG A 51 -4.75 -15.19 6.14
C ARG A 51 -5.81 -14.75 5.15
N ARG A 52 -5.60 -13.62 4.48
CA ARG A 52 -6.62 -12.98 3.61
C ARG A 52 -5.99 -12.33 2.37
N PRO A 53 -5.19 -13.07 1.57
CA PRO A 53 -4.54 -12.52 0.37
C PRO A 53 -5.53 -11.92 -0.63
N GLN A 54 -6.75 -12.45 -0.72
CA GLN A 54 -7.82 -11.91 -1.57
C GLN A 54 -8.20 -10.46 -1.23
N ILE A 55 -8.08 -10.05 0.04
CA ILE A 55 -8.34 -8.66 0.44
C ILE A 55 -7.22 -7.75 -0.10
N VAL A 56 -5.97 -8.21 -0.05
CA VAL A 56 -4.83 -7.47 -0.61
C VAL A 56 -5.01 -7.28 -2.10
N LEU A 57 -5.31 -8.36 -2.83
CA LEU A 57 -5.57 -8.31 -4.26
C LEU A 57 -6.77 -7.41 -4.60
N GLY A 58 -7.86 -7.49 -3.82
CA GLY A 58 -9.03 -6.63 -3.99
C GLY A 58 -8.71 -5.14 -3.84
N ARG A 59 -7.89 -4.78 -2.84
CA ARG A 59 -7.42 -3.40 -2.65
C ARG A 59 -6.55 -2.91 -3.80
N ILE A 60 -5.63 -3.75 -4.26
CA ILE A 60 -4.77 -3.45 -5.40
C ILE A 60 -5.61 -3.23 -6.66
N ARG A 61 -6.55 -4.14 -6.93
CA ARG A 61 -7.44 -4.05 -8.08
C ARG A 61 -8.27 -2.78 -8.05
N SER A 62 -8.87 -2.46 -6.89
CA SER A 62 -9.64 -1.22 -6.73
C SER A 62 -8.77 0.01 -7.00
N ALA A 63 -7.60 0.11 -6.37
CA ALA A 63 -6.71 1.26 -6.55
C ALA A 63 -6.27 1.45 -8.00
N LEU A 64 -6.00 0.36 -8.72
CA LEU A 64 -5.64 0.43 -10.13
C LEU A 64 -6.86 0.80 -11.01
N SER A 65 -8.04 0.28 -10.71
CA SER A 65 -9.27 0.62 -11.43
C SER A 65 -9.71 2.06 -11.23
N ASP A 66 -9.54 2.62 -10.03
CA ASP A 66 -9.76 4.05 -9.74
C ASP A 66 -8.82 4.95 -10.57
N ARG A 67 -7.72 4.38 -11.07
CA ARG A 67 -6.73 5.03 -11.95
C ARG A 67 -6.91 4.66 -13.42
N GLY A 68 -8.02 4.00 -13.77
CA GLY A 68 -8.41 3.69 -15.15
C GLY A 68 -7.92 2.34 -15.69
N VAL A 69 -7.27 1.50 -14.87
CA VAL A 69 -6.92 0.13 -15.28
C VAL A 69 -8.17 -0.72 -15.39
N ARG A 70 -8.35 -1.35 -16.56
CA ARG A 70 -9.36 -2.38 -16.76
C ARG A 70 -8.71 -3.75 -16.70
N PHE A 71 -9.37 -4.65 -15.99
CA PHE A 71 -8.96 -6.05 -15.90
C PHE A 71 -9.96 -6.85 -16.72
N ASP A 72 -9.48 -7.56 -17.75
CA ASP A 72 -10.32 -8.48 -18.49
C ASP A 72 -10.67 -9.67 -17.57
N THR A 73 -11.94 -10.05 -17.56
CA THR A 73 -12.50 -11.06 -16.65
C THR A 73 -12.64 -12.40 -17.36
#